data_AF-A0A3A4WBN2-F1
#
_entry.id   AF-A0A3A4WBN2-F1
#
_cell.length_a   1.000
_cell.length_b   1.000
_cell.length_c   1.000
_cell.angle_alpha   90.00
_cell.angle_beta   90.00
_cell.angle_gamma   90.00
#
_symmetry.space_group_name_H-M   'P 1'
#
loop_
_entity.id
_entity.type
_entity.pdbx_description
1 polymer ?
#
loop_
_entity_poly.entity_id
_entity_poly.type
_entity_poly.pdbx_seq_one_letter_code
_entity_poly.pdbx_strand_id
1 'polypeptide(L)'
;MRRQARRCSRAGLLHGWKHRAGAREGRGDWRRGRIRRTDGKRDGGVETKTRGAEVARGRLSLEIVTPQGAVHTETGVEGVVVRRKEERPLGSEMLILPGHGPMLARVQACNLRVYKDGRTRHLEVEGGFLEVRGDKVTLVTKASKGGSGG
;
A
#
# COMPACT_ATOMS: atom_id res chain seq x y z
N MET A 1 -32.83 14.57 -51.44
CA MET A 1 -33.69 14.81 -50.26
C MET A 1 -33.49 13.67 -49.25
N ARG A 2 -32.81 13.91 -48.13
CA ARG A 2 -32.62 12.93 -47.04
C ARG A 2 -33.17 13.50 -45.74
N ARG A 3 -33.92 12.64 -45.05
CA ARG A 3 -34.85 12.92 -43.95
C ARG A 3 -34.12 13.23 -42.64
N GLN A 4 -34.75 14.09 -41.83
CA GLN A 4 -34.40 14.44 -40.45
C GLN A 4 -34.20 13.22 -39.54
N ALA A 5 -33.26 13.36 -38.60
CA ALA A 5 -33.29 12.66 -37.32
C ALA A 5 -33.28 13.68 -36.16
N ARG A 6 -34.50 13.91 -35.63
CA ARG A 6 -34.91 14.18 -34.24
C ARG A 6 -33.93 14.90 -33.30
N ARG A 7 -34.24 16.16 -32.97
CA ARG A 7 -33.79 16.85 -31.75
C ARG A 7 -34.69 16.42 -30.58
N CYS A 8 -34.11 15.96 -29.47
CA CYS A 8 -34.81 15.84 -28.19
C CYS A 8 -34.80 17.17 -27.43
N SER A 9 -35.89 17.36 -26.69
CA SER A 9 -36.32 18.57 -26.00
C SER A 9 -35.56 18.84 -24.69
N ARG A 10 -35.04 20.07 -24.60
CA ARG A 10 -35.09 21.04 -23.49
C ARG A 10 -35.43 20.57 -22.05
N ALA A 11 -34.51 20.98 -21.15
CA ALA A 11 -34.66 21.56 -19.80
C ALA A 11 -34.94 20.66 -18.57
N GLY A 12 -33.93 20.62 -17.69
CA GLY A 12 -34.09 20.59 -16.24
C GLY A 12 -33.14 21.62 -15.63
N LEU A 13 -33.69 22.59 -14.91
CA LEU A 13 -33.02 23.72 -14.27
C LEU A 13 -31.94 23.29 -13.27
N LEU A 14 -30.79 24.00 -13.26
CA LEU A 14 -30.07 24.32 -12.04
C LEU A 14 -29.49 25.74 -12.11
N HIS A 15 -29.49 26.36 -10.95
CA HIS A 15 -29.39 27.78 -10.70
C HIS A 15 -27.97 28.35 -10.88
N GLY A 16 -27.94 29.57 -11.41
CA GLY A 16 -26.95 30.63 -11.20
C GLY A 16 -25.57 30.29 -10.64
N TRP A 17 -24.59 30.11 -11.54
CA TRP A 17 -23.20 30.43 -11.24
C TRP A 17 -22.76 31.60 -12.11
N LYS A 18 -22.78 32.82 -11.54
CA LYS A 18 -22.26 34.01 -12.22
C LYS A 18 -20.73 33.95 -12.26
N HIS A 19 -20.21 33.97 -13.48
CA HIS A 19 -19.00 34.66 -13.95
C HIS A 19 -17.77 34.69 -13.03
N ARG A 20 -16.79 33.82 -13.35
CA ARG A 20 -15.38 34.24 -13.38
C ARG A 20 -14.88 34.08 -14.82
N ALA A 21 -14.84 35.20 -15.54
CA ALA A 21 -14.17 35.29 -16.82
C ALA A 21 -12.65 35.18 -16.59
N GLY A 22 -12.03 34.20 -17.23
CA GLY A 22 -10.59 34.04 -17.36
C GLY A 22 -10.29 33.60 -18.78
N ALA A 23 -9.38 34.31 -19.43
CA ALA A 23 -9.10 34.29 -20.85
C ALA A 23 -8.87 32.88 -21.43
N ARG A 24 -9.42 32.65 -22.63
CA ARG A 24 -9.06 31.52 -23.48
C ARG A 24 -7.70 31.81 -24.12
N GLU A 25 -6.66 31.18 -23.60
CA GLU A 25 -5.36 31.10 -24.27
C GLU A 25 -4.94 29.63 -24.40
N GLY A 26 -4.62 29.22 -25.63
CA GLY A 26 -3.79 28.04 -25.90
C GLY A 26 -4.42 26.65 -25.78
N ARG A 27 -5.35 26.28 -26.67
CA ARG A 27 -5.45 24.86 -27.08
C ARG A 27 -4.29 24.56 -28.03
N GLY A 28 -3.15 24.19 -27.47
CA GLY A 28 -2.02 23.65 -28.22
C GLY A 28 -2.40 22.34 -28.91
N ASP A 29 -2.29 22.34 -30.24
CA ASP A 29 -2.45 21.20 -31.13
C ASP A 29 -1.30 20.20 -30.93
N TRP A 30 -1.55 19.15 -30.15
CA TRP A 30 -0.57 18.07 -29.89
C TRP A 30 -0.29 17.17 -31.11
N ARG A 31 -0.85 17.45 -32.30
CA ARG A 31 -0.75 16.58 -33.48
C ARG A 31 0.26 17.02 -34.54
N ARG A 32 1.33 17.75 -34.18
CA ARG A 32 2.47 17.99 -35.10
C ARG A 32 3.83 17.89 -34.42
N GLY A 33 4.13 16.72 -33.84
CA GLY A 33 5.49 16.29 -33.51
C GLY A 33 5.96 15.21 -34.48
N ARG A 34 6.64 15.61 -35.56
CA ARG A 34 7.25 14.71 -36.55
C ARG A 34 8.45 14.01 -35.89
N ILE A 35 8.24 12.80 -35.37
CA ILE A 35 9.30 11.97 -34.77
C ILE A 35 10.28 11.60 -35.89
N ARG A 36 11.47 12.21 -35.88
CA ARG A 36 12.59 11.79 -36.72
C ARG A 36 13.11 10.46 -36.16
N ARG A 37 12.89 9.36 -36.89
CA ARG A 37 13.59 8.10 -36.67
C ARG A 37 15.05 8.32 -37.03
N THR A 38 15.94 8.30 -36.06
CA THR A 38 17.36 8.07 -36.30
C THR A 38 17.60 6.57 -36.19
N ASP A 39 18.01 5.96 -37.29
CA ASP A 39 18.42 4.56 -37.36
C ASP A 39 19.77 4.40 -36.64
N GLY A 40 19.71 4.25 -35.32
CA GLY A 40 20.84 3.96 -34.44
C GLY A 40 20.78 2.52 -33.97
N LYS A 41 21.65 1.71 -34.56
CA LYS A 41 22.16 0.39 -34.14
C LYS A 41 21.87 0.02 -32.67
N ARG A 42 20.97 -0.94 -32.44
CA ARG A 42 20.67 -1.53 -31.12
C ARG A 42 21.52 -2.77 -30.90
N ASP A 43 22.80 -2.57 -30.62
CA ASP A 43 23.65 -3.63 -30.06
C ASP A 43 23.82 -3.34 -28.57
N GLY A 44 23.13 -4.12 -27.74
CA GLY A 44 23.18 -3.98 -26.29
C GLY A 44 22.05 -4.74 -25.65
N GLY A 45 22.27 -6.04 -25.40
CA GLY A 45 21.39 -6.83 -24.55
C GLY A 45 21.17 -6.09 -23.24
N VAL A 46 19.90 -5.75 -22.98
CA VAL A 46 19.50 -5.27 -21.66
C VAL A 46 19.63 -6.49 -20.76
N GLU A 47 20.78 -6.64 -20.11
CA GLU A 47 20.85 -7.41 -18.89
C GLU A 47 19.84 -6.78 -17.93
N THR A 48 18.66 -7.39 -17.87
CA THR A 48 17.70 -7.14 -16.80
C THR A 48 18.33 -7.76 -15.56
N LYS A 49 19.35 -7.09 -15.01
CA LYS A 49 19.80 -7.31 -13.65
C LYS A 49 18.57 -6.97 -12.81
N THR A 50 17.82 -8.00 -12.45
CA THR A 50 16.86 -7.99 -11.36
C THR A 50 17.64 -7.59 -10.12
N ARG A 51 17.88 -6.28 -10.00
CA ARG A 51 17.98 -5.59 -8.72
C ARG A 51 16.56 -5.54 -8.18
N GLY A 52 15.93 -6.71 -8.05
CA GLY A 52 14.83 -6.88 -7.12
C GLY A 52 15.43 -6.43 -5.81
N ALA A 53 14.90 -5.33 -5.30
CA ALA A 53 15.36 -4.68 -4.09
C ALA A 53 15.84 -5.76 -3.13
N GLU A 54 17.16 -5.79 -2.91
CA GLU A 54 17.73 -6.44 -1.76
C GLU A 54 16.96 -5.81 -0.60
N VAL A 55 15.93 -6.53 -0.11
CA VAL A 55 15.09 -6.10 1.00
C VAL A 55 16.09 -5.63 2.03
N ALA A 56 16.06 -4.33 2.33
CA ALA A 56 17.10 -3.66 3.08
C ALA A 56 17.54 -4.59 4.22
N ARG A 57 18.84 -4.94 4.28
CA ARG A 57 19.40 -6.00 5.16
C ARG A 57 19.12 -5.82 6.66
N GLY A 58 18.31 -4.85 7.06
CA GLY A 58 17.80 -4.71 8.40
C GLY A 58 16.97 -5.92 8.83
N ARG A 59 16.91 -6.12 10.14
CA ARG A 59 16.09 -7.14 10.79
C ARG A 59 15.19 -6.43 11.79
N LEU A 60 13.92 -6.80 11.81
CA LEU A 60 12.97 -6.36 12.81
C LEU A 60 13.05 -7.26 14.06
N SER A 61 12.73 -6.68 15.20
CA SER A 61 12.38 -7.40 16.43
C SER A 61 10.88 -7.30 16.66
N LEU A 62 10.19 -8.44 16.66
CA LEU A 62 8.77 -8.54 16.98
C LEU A 62 8.61 -8.95 18.44
N GLU A 63 7.78 -8.22 19.17
CA GLU A 63 7.40 -8.53 20.55
C GLU A 63 5.88 -8.48 20.68
N ILE A 64 5.28 -9.55 21.20
CA ILE A 64 3.85 -9.62 21.52
C ILE A 64 3.72 -9.66 23.04
N VAL A 65 2.97 -8.69 23.58
CA VAL A 65 2.79 -8.48 25.01
C VAL A 65 1.32 -8.62 25.35
N THR A 66 1.03 -9.34 26.43
CA THR A 66 -0.29 -9.40 27.06
C THR A 66 -0.23 -8.80 28.47
N PRO A 67 -1.38 -8.57 29.13
CA PRO A 67 -1.40 -8.12 30.52
C PRO A 67 -0.64 -9.04 31.49
N GLN A 68 -0.41 -10.31 31.11
CA GLN A 68 0.34 -11.29 31.91
C GLN A 68 1.86 -11.23 31.65
N GLY A 69 2.31 -10.54 30.60
CA GLY A 69 3.72 -10.41 30.23
C GLY A 69 3.96 -10.57 28.73
N ALA A 70 5.24 -10.56 28.33
CA ALA A 70 5.63 -10.87 26.96
C ALA A 70 5.40 -12.36 26.67
N VAL A 71 4.62 -12.65 25.64
CA VAL A 71 4.21 -14.02 25.26
C VAL A 71 4.94 -14.52 24.00
N HIS A 72 5.45 -13.61 23.17
CA HIS A 72 6.26 -13.95 22.01
C HIS A 72 7.31 -12.88 21.76
N THR A 73 8.57 -13.27 21.66
CA THR A 73 9.66 -12.37 21.29
C THR A 73 10.49 -13.03 20.23
N GLU A 74 10.65 -12.36 19.09
CA GLU A 74 11.39 -12.88 17.96
C GLU A 74 12.22 -11.79 17.29
N THR A 75 13.52 -12.04 17.18
CA THR A 75 14.46 -11.18 16.47
C THR A 75 14.79 -11.76 15.10
N GLY A 76 15.34 -10.95 14.21
CA GLY A 76 15.72 -11.41 12.89
C GLY A 76 14.57 -11.48 11.88
N VAL A 77 13.45 -10.82 12.16
CA VAL A 77 12.25 -10.86 11.32
C VAL A 77 12.45 -9.98 10.08
N GLU A 78 12.09 -10.49 8.91
CA GLU A 78 12.21 -9.79 7.62
C GLU A 78 11.03 -8.84 7.37
N GLY A 79 9.86 -9.19 7.90
CA GLY A 79 8.68 -8.35 7.82
C GLY A 79 7.51 -8.92 8.61
N VAL A 80 6.57 -8.05 8.96
CA VAL A 80 5.34 -8.42 9.68
C VAL A 80 4.14 -7.84 8.94
N VAL A 81 3.16 -8.68 8.61
CA VAL A 81 1.87 -8.23 8.07
C VAL A 81 0.83 -8.22 9.18
N VAL A 82 0.19 -7.08 9.34
CA VAL A 82 -0.85 -6.82 10.35
C VAL A 82 -2.12 -6.32 9.67
N ARG A 83 -3.26 -6.41 10.37
CA ARG A 83 -4.50 -5.74 9.95
C ARG A 83 -4.84 -4.60 10.88
N ARG A 84 -4.75 -3.37 10.38
CA ARG A 84 -5.17 -2.17 11.12
C ARG A 84 -6.69 -2.19 11.33
N LYS A 85 -7.15 -1.61 12.44
CA LYS A 85 -8.57 -1.43 12.70
C LYS A 85 -9.00 -0.08 12.13
N GLU A 86 -9.70 -0.14 11.00
CA GLU A 86 -10.27 1.01 10.29
C GLU A 86 -11.78 0.81 10.07
N GLU A 87 -12.50 1.87 9.72
CA GLU A 87 -13.95 1.80 9.44
C GLU A 87 -14.25 0.93 8.21
N ARG A 88 -13.35 0.95 7.22
CA ARG A 88 -13.45 0.13 6.02
C ARG A 88 -12.44 -1.02 6.11
N PRO A 89 -12.89 -2.29 6.09
CA PRO A 89 -11.97 -3.43 6.18
C PRO A 89 -11.03 -3.58 4.98
N LEU A 90 -11.45 -3.14 3.79
CA LEU A 90 -10.65 -3.21 2.57
C LEU A 90 -9.44 -2.27 2.66
N GLY A 91 -8.24 -2.80 2.42
CA GLY A 91 -6.99 -2.03 2.52
C GLY A 91 -6.43 -1.86 3.95
N SER A 92 -7.02 -2.55 4.92
CA SER A 92 -6.53 -2.53 6.31
C SER A 92 -5.24 -3.32 6.54
N GLU A 93 -4.86 -4.21 5.61
CA GLU A 93 -3.61 -4.95 5.68
C GLU A 93 -2.41 -4.04 5.45
N MET A 94 -1.37 -4.21 6.26
CA MET A 94 -0.13 -3.44 6.17
C MET A 94 1.07 -4.36 6.41
N LEU A 95 2.07 -4.26 5.54
CA LEU A 95 3.37 -4.91 5.69
C LEU A 95 4.35 -3.91 6.30
N ILE A 96 4.95 -4.28 7.42
CA ILE A 96 6.01 -3.50 8.09
C ILE A 96 7.34 -4.17 7.79
N LEU A 97 8.28 -3.37 7.29
CA LEU A 97 9.64 -3.77 6.92
C LEU A 97 10.66 -3.00 7.77
N PRO A 98 11.93 -3.46 7.82
CA PRO A 98 13.02 -2.71 8.44
C PRO A 98 13.11 -1.26 7.94
N GLY A 99 13.39 -0.33 8.84
CA GLY A 99 13.46 1.11 8.56
C GLY A 99 12.11 1.83 8.48
N HIS A 100 11.01 1.18 8.90
CA HIS A 100 9.71 1.84 8.97
C HIS A 100 9.72 2.99 10.00
N GLY A 101 9.04 4.09 9.68
CA GLY A 101 8.92 5.24 10.58
C GLY A 101 8.16 4.89 11.88
N PRO A 102 8.33 5.68 12.95
CA PRO A 102 7.58 5.48 14.18
C PRO A 102 6.08 5.51 13.92
N MET A 103 5.35 4.55 14.51
CA MET A 103 3.91 4.42 14.30
C MET A 103 3.23 3.84 15.53
N LEU A 104 2.01 4.31 15.81
CA LEU A 104 1.09 3.67 16.73
C LEU A 104 -0.23 3.43 15.99
N ALA A 105 -0.68 2.17 15.94
CA ALA A 105 -1.88 1.79 15.21
C ALA A 105 -2.76 0.84 16.03
N ARG A 106 -4.08 1.01 15.91
CA ARG A 106 -5.02 0.03 16.43
C ARG A 106 -5.08 -1.17 15.47
N VAL A 107 -5.07 -2.38 16.00
CA VAL A 107 -5.07 -3.64 15.24
C VAL A 107 -6.36 -4.42 15.55
N GLN A 108 -6.95 -5.03 14.52
CA GLN A 108 -8.09 -5.92 14.69
C GLN A 108 -7.64 -7.37 14.93
N ALA A 109 -8.54 -8.21 15.44
CA ALA A 109 -8.27 -9.63 15.57
C ALA A 109 -7.90 -10.23 14.21
N CYS A 110 -6.74 -10.85 14.11
CA CYS A 110 -6.22 -11.38 12.84
C CYS A 110 -5.10 -12.40 13.07
N ASN A 111 -4.76 -13.10 11.98
CA ASN A 111 -3.55 -13.93 11.90
C ASN A 111 -2.42 -13.06 11.36
N LEU A 112 -1.51 -12.67 12.23
CA LEU A 112 -0.28 -11.99 11.84
C LEU A 112 0.54 -12.91 10.94
N ARG A 113 1.10 -12.36 9.86
CA ARG A 113 2.09 -13.08 9.04
C ARG A 113 3.47 -12.56 9.38
N VAL A 114 4.34 -13.44 9.81
CA VAL A 114 5.73 -13.13 10.17
C VAL A 114 6.64 -13.79 9.15
N TYR A 115 7.43 -12.99 8.44
CA TYR A 115 8.43 -13.47 7.49
C TYR A 115 9.78 -13.58 8.17
N LYS A 116 10.38 -14.76 8.14
CA LYS A 116 11.70 -15.01 8.69
C LYS A 116 12.36 -16.21 8.03
N ASP A 117 13.62 -16.07 7.65
CA ASP A 117 14.44 -17.12 7.03
C ASP A 117 13.75 -17.74 5.80
N GLY A 118 13.07 -16.90 5.00
CA GLY A 118 12.31 -17.34 3.83
C GLY A 118 11.04 -18.14 4.14
N ARG A 119 10.65 -18.26 5.42
CA ARG A 119 9.41 -18.93 5.86
C ARG A 119 8.38 -17.92 6.35
N THR A 120 7.11 -18.25 6.14
CA THR A 120 5.98 -17.48 6.69
C THR A 120 5.39 -18.24 7.85
N ARG A 121 5.30 -17.58 9.01
CA ARG A 121 4.59 -18.10 10.19
C ARG A 121 3.34 -17.28 10.46
N HIS A 122 2.34 -17.93 11.05
CA HIS A 122 1.08 -17.30 11.43
C HIS A 122 0.96 -17.24 12.96
N LEU A 123 0.63 -16.07 13.49
CA LEU A 123 0.35 -15.87 14.91
C LEU A 123 -1.05 -15.28 15.07
N GLU A 124 -1.91 -15.97 15.79
CA GLU A 124 -3.27 -15.51 16.10
C GLU A 124 -3.21 -14.45 17.20
N VAL A 125 -3.85 -13.30 16.98
CA VAL A 125 -3.96 -12.24 17.98
C VAL A 125 -5.39 -11.71 18.06
N GLU A 126 -5.87 -11.40 19.28
CA GLU A 126 -7.22 -10.86 19.52
C GLU A 126 -7.37 -9.37 19.13
N GLY A 127 -6.33 -8.77 18.55
CA GLY A 127 -6.25 -7.35 18.26
C GLY A 127 -5.72 -6.55 19.45
N GLY A 128 -5.60 -5.23 19.27
CA GLY A 128 -5.01 -4.37 20.29
C GLY A 128 -4.29 -3.17 19.69
N PHE A 129 -3.07 -2.90 20.15
CA PHE A 129 -2.27 -1.76 19.73
C PHE A 129 -0.88 -2.19 19.28
N LEU A 130 -0.48 -1.72 18.11
CA LEU A 130 0.81 -1.95 17.51
C LEU A 130 1.64 -0.67 17.57
N GLU A 131 2.80 -0.76 18.19
CA GLU A 131 3.83 0.28 18.20
C GLU A 131 4.99 -0.16 17.29
N VAL A 132 5.45 0.75 16.45
CA VAL A 132 6.70 0.63 15.70
C VAL A 132 7.62 1.72 16.21
N ARG A 133 8.80 1.33 16.70
CA ARG A 133 9.83 2.25 17.18
C ARG A 133 11.20 1.76 16.74
N GLY A 134 11.81 2.48 15.79
CA GLY A 134 12.99 1.96 15.09
C GLY A 134 12.66 0.64 14.40
N ASP A 135 13.54 -0.35 14.52
CA ASP A 135 13.32 -1.70 14.01
C ASP A 135 12.63 -2.64 15.02
N LYS A 136 11.95 -2.09 16.03
CA LYS A 136 11.15 -2.86 16.99
C LYS A 136 9.66 -2.67 16.72
N VAL A 137 8.96 -3.79 16.59
CA VAL A 137 7.51 -3.87 16.47
C VAL A 137 6.95 -4.51 17.73
N THR A 138 6.22 -3.75 18.53
CA THR A 138 5.58 -4.24 19.75
C THR A 138 4.06 -4.28 19.56
N LEU A 139 3.46 -5.43 19.76
CA LEU A 139 2.01 -5.60 19.74
C LEU A 139 1.49 -5.90 21.15
N VAL A 140 0.71 -4.98 21.70
CA VAL A 140 -0.02 -5.19 22.94
C VAL A 140 -1.40 -5.76 22.61
N THR A 141 -1.71 -6.95 23.10
CA THR A 141 -2.95 -7.69 22.84
C THR A 141 -3.51 -8.30 24.11
N LYS A 142 -4.80 -8.61 24.13
CA LYS A 142 -5.43 -9.31 25.26
C LYS A 142 -4.96 -10.76 25.36
N ALA A 143 -4.88 -11.44 24.22
CA ALA A 143 -4.35 -12.80 24.10
C ALA A 143 -3.71 -13.02 22.71
N SER A 144 -2.84 -14.01 22.63
CA SER A 144 -2.28 -14.50 21.38
C SER A 144 -2.05 -16.01 21.44
N LYS A 145 -2.09 -16.66 20.28
CA LYS A 145 -1.73 -18.07 20.14
C LYS A 145 -0.72 -18.23 19.00
N GLY A 146 0.36 -18.96 19.29
CA GLY A 146 1.29 -19.39 18.24
C GLY A 146 0.61 -20.38 17.32
N GLY A 147 0.54 -20.09 16.02
CA GLY A 147 -0.03 -21.03 15.05
C GLY A 147 0.80 -22.31 15.01
N SER A 148 0.15 -23.46 15.17
CA SER A 148 0.76 -24.76 14.88
C SER A 148 1.05 -24.81 13.38
N GLY A 149 2.32 -24.87 13.01
CA GLY A 149 2.71 -25.07 11.61
C GLY A 149 2.16 -26.40 11.10
N GLY A 150 1.29 -26.32 10.09
CA GLY A 150 0.91 -27.45 9.24
C GLY A 150 1.63 -27.35 7.90
#